data_AF-C3YSH0-F1
#
_entry.id   AF-C3YSH0-F1
#
_cell.length_a   1.000
_cell.length_b   1.000
_cell.length_c   1.000
_cell.angle_alpha   90.00
_cell.angle_beta   90.00
_cell.angle_gamma   90.00
#
_symmetry.space_group_name_H-M   'P 1'
#
loop_
_entity.id
_entity.type
_entity.pdbx_description
1 polymer ?
#
loop_
_entity_poly.entity_id
_entity_poly.type
_entity_poly.pdbx_seq_one_letter_code
_entity_poly.pdbx_strand_id
1 'polypeptide(L)'
;MEYLKDFWTWVELLVIVIGVATLGVYFNAQSIIDRAAEQWVSSGSVLDLYKSAVNWFQVYTYLLAFLICCGTLKFIRLLRFNSHVYALTMTIRKSSRPVLLFTIIAGIILMAFTQMGNLLFGIKLQDYKNILTSLTSLCTMMLGVFDFDALVDGHWVLGPLMFFSYQVMMQFILLSMFMAILMDVYAEESQ
;
A
#
# COMPACT_ATOMS: atom_id res chain seq x y z
N MET A 1 19.99 26.43 7.64
CA MET A 1 18.58 26.21 7.25
C MET A 1 18.41 25.49 5.91
N GLU A 2 19.47 25.00 5.25
CA GLU A 2 19.35 24.17 4.04
C GLU A 2 18.97 22.71 4.30
N TYR A 3 19.19 22.22 5.52
CA TYR A 3 18.92 20.83 5.92
C TYR A 3 17.43 20.43 5.82
N LEU A 4 16.50 21.39 5.94
CA LEU A 4 15.05 21.15 5.94
C LEU A 4 14.42 21.09 4.54
N LYS A 5 15.18 21.41 3.47
CA LYS A 5 14.66 21.41 2.09
C LYS A 5 14.84 20.10 1.36
N ASP A 6 15.66 19.17 1.87
CA ASP A 6 15.85 17.89 1.21
C ASP A 6 14.73 16.90 1.62
N PHE A 7 14.09 16.29 0.62
CA PHE A 7 13.03 15.28 0.81
C PHE A 7 13.50 14.14 1.71
N TRP A 8 14.80 13.85 1.64
CA TRP A 8 15.43 12.79 2.39
C TRP A 8 15.58 13.08 3.89
N THR A 9 15.70 14.35 4.29
CA THR A 9 15.68 14.77 5.69
C THR A 9 14.31 14.55 6.30
N TRP A 10 13.24 14.84 5.56
CA TRP A 10 11.86 14.60 6.02
C TRP A 10 11.61 13.12 6.32
N VAL A 11 12.09 12.23 5.45
CA VAL A 11 12.00 10.78 5.67
C VAL A 11 12.81 10.35 6.90
N GLU A 12 14.00 10.91 7.13
CA GLU A 12 14.79 10.61 8.34
C GLU A 12 14.12 11.07 9.62
N LEU A 13 13.51 12.26 9.59
CA LEU A 13 12.76 12.81 10.72
C LEU A 13 11.54 11.91 11.02
N LEU A 14 10.85 11.44 9.97
CA LEU A 14 9.72 10.53 10.08
C LEU A 14 10.14 9.19 10.74
N VAL A 15 11.28 8.60 10.33
CA VAL A 15 11.82 7.38 10.94
C VAL A 15 12.15 7.58 12.42
N ILE A 16 12.77 8.72 12.78
CA ILE A 16 13.09 9.04 14.18
C ILE A 16 11.81 9.18 15.00
N VAL A 17 10.80 9.88 14.48
CA VAL A 17 9.51 10.05 15.15
C VAL A 17 8.80 8.71 15.36
N ILE A 18 8.77 7.83 14.35
CA ILE A 18 8.20 6.47 14.51
C ILE A 18 8.99 5.66 15.52
N GLY A 19 10.32 5.75 15.51
CA GLY A 19 11.18 5.06 16.48
C GLY A 19 10.87 5.48 17.91
N VAL A 20 10.78 6.79 18.16
CA VAL A 20 10.39 7.34 19.48
C VAL A 20 8.97 6.94 19.86
N ALA A 21 8.02 6.97 18.91
CA ALA A 21 6.65 6.51 19.15
C ALA A 21 6.59 5.01 19.50
N THR A 22 7.39 4.18 18.84
CA THR A 22 7.49 2.73 19.11
C THR A 22 8.03 2.48 20.51
N LEU A 23 9.05 3.22 20.94
CA LEU A 23 9.55 3.17 22.32
C LEU A 23 8.49 3.62 23.33
N GLY A 24 7.76 4.71 23.06
CA GLY A 24 6.67 5.18 23.91
C GLY A 24 5.54 4.15 24.06
N VAL A 25 5.16 3.48 22.98
CA VAL A 25 4.17 2.40 23.00
C VAL A 25 4.70 1.15 23.70
N TYR A 26 5.99 0.84 23.57
CA TYR A 26 6.64 -0.26 24.29
C TYR A 26 6.57 -0.07 25.81
N PHE A 27 6.92 1.11 26.32
CA PHE A 27 6.82 1.42 27.75
C PHE A 27 5.37 1.38 28.26
N ASN A 28 4.41 1.91 27.49
CA ASN A 28 2.99 1.82 27.85
C ASN A 28 2.48 0.37 27.83
N ALA A 29 2.85 -0.43 26.84
CA ALA A 29 2.47 -1.84 26.78
C ALA A 29 3.05 -2.62 27.97
N GLN A 30 4.31 -2.38 28.33
CA GLN A 30 4.98 -3.07 29.43
C GLN A 30 4.38 -2.69 30.79
N SER A 31 4.05 -1.42 31.01
CA SER A 31 3.34 -0.98 32.23
C SER A 31 1.90 -1.50 32.35
N ILE A 32 1.19 -1.71 31.22
CA ILE A 32 -0.14 -2.32 31.20
C ILE A 32 -0.05 -3.83 31.49
N ILE A 33 0.98 -4.51 30.98
CA ILE A 33 1.23 -5.94 31.23
C ILE A 33 1.56 -6.17 32.72
N ASP A 34 2.36 -5.32 33.34
CA ASP A 34 2.68 -5.41 34.79
C ASP A 34 1.41 -5.25 35.65
N ARG A 35 0.59 -4.24 35.34
CA ARG A 35 -0.69 -4.01 36.03
C ARG A 35 -1.70 -5.14 35.80
N ALA A 36 -1.70 -5.72 34.60
CA ALA A 36 -2.51 -6.90 34.32
C ALA A 36 -2.04 -8.10 35.16
N ALA A 37 -0.73 -8.35 35.24
CA ALA A 37 -0.15 -9.47 35.99
C ALA A 37 -0.45 -9.38 37.51
N GLU A 38 -0.44 -8.18 38.10
CA GLU A 38 -0.86 -7.98 39.49
C GLU A 38 -2.36 -8.23 39.70
N GLN A 39 -3.20 -7.87 38.73
CA GLN A 39 -4.66 -8.00 38.81
C GLN A 39 -5.17 -9.41 38.47
N TRP A 40 -4.39 -10.19 37.70
CA TRP A 40 -4.58 -11.63 37.45
C TRP A 40 -4.64 -12.45 38.75
N VAL A 41 -3.99 -11.99 39.82
CA VAL A 41 -3.96 -12.68 41.11
C VAL A 41 -5.26 -12.50 41.92
N SER A 42 -6.13 -11.53 41.59
CA SER A 42 -7.19 -11.10 42.54
C SER A 42 -8.65 -11.01 42.07
N SER A 43 -9.03 -11.06 40.79
CA SER A 43 -10.47 -10.90 40.44
C SER A 43 -10.88 -11.31 39.01
N GLY A 44 -12.09 -11.88 38.87
CA GLY A 44 -12.72 -12.41 37.65
C GLY A 44 -13.08 -11.42 36.53
N SER A 45 -12.50 -10.21 36.51
CA SER A 45 -12.61 -9.21 35.43
C SER A 45 -11.40 -9.25 34.47
N VAL A 46 -10.74 -10.41 34.39
CA VAL A 46 -9.49 -10.65 33.65
C VAL A 46 -9.65 -10.50 32.14
N LEU A 47 -10.84 -10.79 31.60
CA LEU A 47 -11.08 -10.86 30.16
C LEU A 47 -11.01 -9.48 29.47
N ASP A 48 -11.44 -8.41 30.14
CA ASP A 48 -11.44 -7.05 29.58
C ASP A 48 -10.05 -6.41 29.64
N LEU A 49 -9.28 -6.68 30.70
CA LEU A 49 -7.88 -6.29 30.81
C LEU A 49 -7.02 -7.03 29.78
N TYR A 50 -7.28 -8.33 29.57
CA TYR A 50 -6.62 -9.13 28.54
C TYR A 50 -6.92 -8.61 27.13
N LYS A 51 -8.20 -8.33 26.82
CA LYS A 51 -8.60 -7.73 25.53
C LYS A 51 -7.91 -6.38 25.28
N SER A 52 -7.83 -5.53 26.30
CA SER A 52 -7.12 -4.26 26.20
C SER A 52 -5.62 -4.46 25.96
N ALA A 53 -4.97 -5.36 26.70
CA ALA A 53 -3.55 -5.67 26.53
C ALA A 53 -3.23 -6.22 25.14
N VAL A 54 -4.06 -7.12 24.60
CA VAL A 54 -3.90 -7.67 23.24
C VAL A 54 -4.04 -6.58 22.18
N ASN A 55 -5.00 -5.66 22.32
CA ASN A 55 -5.17 -4.54 21.40
C ASN A 55 -3.94 -3.62 21.38
N TRP A 56 -3.40 -3.28 22.56
CA TRP A 56 -2.17 -2.48 22.65
C TRP A 56 -0.95 -3.20 22.06
N PHE A 57 -0.84 -4.52 22.26
CA PHE A 57 0.21 -5.32 21.65
C PHE A 57 0.08 -5.40 20.13
N GLN A 58 -1.15 -5.46 19.60
CA GLN A 58 -1.41 -5.44 18.17
C GLN A 58 -1.00 -4.10 17.55
N VAL A 59 -1.33 -2.97 18.20
CA VAL A 59 -0.87 -1.62 17.77
C VAL A 59 0.67 -1.52 17.82
N TYR A 60 1.29 -2.01 18.89
CA TYR A 60 2.75 -2.09 18.99
C TYR A 60 3.36 -2.88 17.83
N THR A 61 2.80 -4.04 17.51
CA THR A 61 3.28 -4.91 16.42
C THR A 61 3.18 -4.22 15.06
N TYR A 62 2.07 -3.52 14.78
CA TYR A 62 1.93 -2.74 13.54
C TYR A 62 2.94 -1.60 13.45
N LEU A 63 3.14 -0.85 14.54
CA LEU A 63 4.13 0.23 14.59
C LEU A 63 5.56 -0.30 14.41
N LEU A 64 5.88 -1.43 15.04
CA LEU A 64 7.18 -2.08 14.92
C LEU A 64 7.41 -2.58 13.48
N ALA A 65 6.42 -3.21 12.86
CA ALA A 65 6.50 -3.65 11.47
C ALA A 65 6.73 -2.46 10.52
N PHE A 66 6.06 -1.34 10.76
CA PHE A 66 6.25 -0.11 10.00
C PHE A 66 7.65 0.48 10.21
N LEU A 67 8.16 0.49 11.45
CA LEU A 67 9.52 0.94 11.76
C LEU A 67 10.57 0.09 11.04
N ILE A 68 10.43 -1.24 11.07
CA ILE A 68 11.34 -2.17 10.39
C ILE A 68 11.29 -1.92 8.89
N CYS A 69 10.10 -1.78 8.29
CA CYS A 69 9.93 -1.46 6.88
C CYS A 69 10.64 -0.15 6.49
N CYS A 70 10.43 0.92 7.26
CA CYS A 70 11.13 2.19 7.04
C CYS A 70 12.65 2.07 7.25
N GLY A 71 13.09 1.25 8.21
CA GLY A 71 14.51 0.93 8.43
C GLY A 71 15.13 0.21 7.23
N THR A 72 14.44 -0.77 6.65
CA THR A 72 14.85 -1.47 5.42
C THR A 72 14.94 -0.51 4.23
N LEU A 73 13.97 0.40 4.07
CA LEU A 73 14.05 1.45 3.03
C LEU A 73 15.29 2.35 3.22
N LYS A 74 15.63 2.69 4.46
CA LYS A 74 16.86 3.44 4.78
C LYS A 74 18.12 2.64 4.46
N PHE A 75 18.10 1.32 4.71
CA PHE A 75 19.19 0.42 4.35
C PHE A 75 19.41 0.39 2.82
N ILE A 76 18.33 0.37 2.02
CA ILE A 76 18.42 0.50 0.56
C ILE A 76 19.07 1.82 0.15
N ARG A 77 18.82 2.92 0.88
CA ARG A 77 19.49 4.20 0.63
C ARG A 77 20.99 4.15 0.97
N LEU A 78 21.39 3.47 2.04
CA LEU A 78 22.81 3.25 2.38
C LEU A 78 23.53 2.45 1.29
N LEU A 79 22.85 1.50 0.65
CA LEU A 79 23.36 0.75 -0.51
C LEU A 79 23.51 1.61 -1.79
N ARG A 80 22.96 2.82 -1.84
CA ARG A 80 23.16 3.79 -2.94
C ARG A 80 24.60 4.30 -3.07
N PHE A 81 25.49 3.89 -2.16
CA PHE A 81 26.94 4.07 -2.32
C PHE A 81 27.52 3.27 -3.51
N ASN A 82 26.78 2.28 -4.01
CA ASN A 82 27.14 1.57 -5.24
C ASN A 82 26.67 2.35 -6.47
N SER A 83 27.59 2.60 -7.41
CA SER A 83 27.37 3.29 -8.70
C SER A 83 26.12 2.80 -9.45
N HIS A 84 25.87 1.49 -9.47
CA HIS A 84 24.70 0.91 -10.15
C HIS A 84 23.35 1.32 -9.50
N VAL A 85 23.30 1.44 -8.17
CA VAL A 85 22.07 1.80 -7.43
C VAL A 85 21.83 3.32 -7.49
N TYR A 86 22.91 4.11 -7.54
CA TYR A 86 22.83 5.55 -7.75
C TYR A 86 22.26 5.91 -9.13
N ALA A 87 22.74 5.25 -10.20
CA ALA A 87 22.22 5.43 -11.55
C ALA A 87 20.71 5.17 -11.61
N LEU A 88 20.25 3.99 -11.15
CA LEU A 88 18.82 3.65 -11.10
C LEU A 88 17.97 4.66 -10.32
N THR A 89 18.47 5.17 -9.18
CA THR A 89 17.74 6.16 -8.39
C THR A 89 17.63 7.51 -9.12
N MET A 90 18.67 7.88 -9.88
CA MET A 90 18.69 9.11 -10.67
C MET A 90 17.75 9.02 -11.88
N THR A 91 17.75 7.89 -12.58
CA THR A 91 16.81 7.59 -13.69
C THR A 91 15.37 7.65 -13.19
N ILE A 92 15.05 6.96 -12.09
CA ILE A 92 13.70 7.00 -11.49
C ILE A 92 13.31 8.43 -11.10
N ARG A 93 14.25 9.23 -10.57
CA ARG A 93 13.96 10.62 -10.19
C ARG A 93 13.72 11.51 -11.41
N LYS A 94 14.51 11.37 -12.47
CA LYS A 94 14.39 12.19 -13.70
C LYS A 94 13.12 11.80 -14.49
N SER A 95 12.80 10.51 -14.49
CA SER A 95 11.64 9.92 -15.16
C SER A 95 10.37 9.89 -14.31
N SER A 96 10.47 10.33 -13.06
CA SER A 96 9.33 10.42 -12.16
C SER A 96 8.22 11.31 -12.73
N ARG A 97 8.57 12.36 -13.48
CA ARG A 97 7.57 13.31 -14.00
C ARG A 97 6.62 12.65 -15.03
N PRO A 98 7.09 12.02 -16.12
CA PRO A 98 6.19 11.32 -17.06
C PRO A 98 5.48 10.13 -16.40
N VAL A 99 6.15 9.37 -15.52
CA VAL A 99 5.55 8.24 -14.81
C VAL A 99 4.45 8.68 -13.83
N LEU A 100 4.62 9.82 -13.15
CA LEU A 100 3.59 10.38 -12.26
C LEU A 100 2.35 10.81 -13.03
N LEU A 101 2.53 11.49 -14.17
CA LEU A 101 1.42 11.86 -15.06
C LEU A 101 0.65 10.62 -15.56
N PHE A 102 1.38 9.58 -15.96
CA PHE A 102 0.78 8.31 -16.35
C PHE A 102 0.02 7.64 -15.20
N THR A 103 0.62 7.62 -13.99
CA THR A 103 -0.02 7.06 -12.79
C THR A 103 -1.33 7.77 -12.45
N ILE A 104 -1.41 9.10 -12.63
CA ILE A 104 -2.65 9.86 -12.42
C ILE A 104 -3.73 9.41 -13.41
N ILE A 105 -3.39 9.29 -14.71
CA ILE A 105 -4.34 8.84 -15.74
C ILE A 105 -4.82 7.41 -15.45
N ALA A 106 -3.89 6.51 -15.11
CA ALA A 106 -4.20 5.14 -14.72
C ALA A 106 -5.11 5.10 -13.48
N GLY A 107 -4.86 5.96 -12.49
CA GLY A 107 -5.68 6.09 -11.29
C GLY A 107 -7.11 6.56 -11.60
N ILE A 108 -7.29 7.52 -12.53
CA ILE A 108 -8.62 7.98 -12.95
C ILE A 108 -9.39 6.84 -13.62
N ILE A 109 -8.75 6.10 -14.53
CA ILE A 109 -9.33 4.95 -15.22
C ILE A 109 -9.73 3.87 -14.20
N LEU A 110 -8.83 3.53 -13.28
CA LEU A 110 -9.07 2.54 -12.24
C LEU A 110 -10.25 2.96 -11.35
N MET A 111 -10.33 4.23 -10.96
CA MET A 111 -11.44 4.76 -10.17
C MET A 111 -12.77 4.73 -10.92
N ALA A 112 -12.76 5.01 -12.23
CA ALA A 112 -13.97 4.90 -13.06
C ALA A 112 -14.50 3.45 -13.11
N PHE A 113 -13.62 2.47 -13.33
CA PHE A 113 -13.98 1.06 -13.27
C PHE A 113 -14.39 0.60 -11.87
N THR A 114 -13.78 1.17 -10.82
CA THR A 114 -14.15 0.90 -9.43
C THR A 114 -15.57 1.37 -9.13
N GLN A 115 -15.93 2.58 -9.55
CA GLN A 115 -17.29 3.10 -9.38
C GLN A 115 -18.30 2.29 -10.20
N MET A 116 -17.96 1.95 -11.44
CA MET A 116 -18.80 1.11 -12.29
C MET A 116 -19.02 -0.29 -11.69
N GLY A 117 -17.96 -0.94 -11.20
CA GLY A 117 -18.02 -2.25 -10.56
C GLY A 117 -18.83 -2.22 -9.26
N ASN A 118 -18.62 -1.20 -8.43
CA ASN A 118 -19.41 -1.00 -7.21
C ASN A 118 -20.91 -0.79 -7.52
N LEU A 119 -21.24 -0.08 -8.59
CA LEU A 119 -22.64 0.15 -9.00
C LEU A 119 -23.29 -1.11 -9.60
N LEU A 120 -22.56 -1.87 -10.43
CA LEU A 120 -23.06 -3.08 -11.08
C LEU A 120 -23.19 -4.27 -10.13
N PHE A 121 -22.18 -4.45 -9.26
CA PHE A 121 -22.00 -5.67 -8.48
C PHE A 121 -22.18 -5.46 -6.98
N GLY A 122 -22.21 -4.23 -6.47
CA GLY A 122 -22.16 -3.96 -5.03
C GLY A 122 -23.35 -4.45 -4.21
N ILE A 123 -24.47 -4.76 -4.85
CA ILE A 123 -25.64 -5.37 -4.17
C ILE A 123 -25.48 -6.90 -4.06
N LYS A 124 -24.81 -7.55 -5.01
CA LYS A 124 -24.73 -9.01 -5.11
C LYS A 124 -23.42 -9.61 -4.62
N LEU A 125 -22.32 -8.88 -4.75
CA LEU A 125 -20.98 -9.36 -4.44
C LEU A 125 -20.39 -8.54 -3.28
N GLN A 126 -19.98 -9.23 -2.21
CA GLN A 126 -19.38 -8.57 -1.03
C GLN A 126 -18.08 -7.84 -1.40
N ASP A 127 -17.33 -8.39 -2.35
CA ASP A 127 -16.08 -7.82 -2.85
C ASP A 127 -16.29 -6.42 -3.46
N TYR A 128 -17.46 -6.19 -4.07
CA TYR A 128 -17.79 -4.93 -4.74
C TYR A 128 -18.70 -4.01 -3.91
N LYS A 129 -18.87 -4.29 -2.62
CA LYS A 129 -19.82 -3.56 -1.77
C LYS A 129 -19.38 -2.12 -1.44
N ASN A 130 -18.08 -1.93 -1.20
CA ASN A 130 -17.50 -0.63 -0.91
C ASN A 130 -16.51 -0.24 -2.01
N ILE A 131 -16.26 1.05 -2.18
CA ILE A 131 -15.24 1.55 -3.12
C ILE A 131 -13.86 0.95 -2.79
N LEU A 132 -13.51 0.86 -1.50
CA LEU A 132 -12.21 0.35 -1.08
C LEU A 132 -12.04 -1.15 -1.41
N THR A 133 -13.07 -1.96 -1.12
CA THR A 133 -13.04 -3.40 -1.40
C THR A 133 -13.10 -3.65 -2.91
N SER A 134 -13.91 -2.89 -3.64
CA SER A 134 -13.99 -2.93 -5.11
C SER A 134 -12.64 -2.60 -5.74
N LEU A 135 -11.95 -1.58 -5.22
CA LEU A 135 -10.62 -1.18 -5.68
C LEU A 135 -9.61 -2.30 -5.45
N THR A 136 -9.64 -2.93 -4.26
CA THR A 136 -8.80 -4.10 -3.97
C THR A 136 -9.06 -5.22 -4.96
N SER A 137 -10.32 -5.58 -5.19
CA SER A 137 -10.67 -6.66 -6.12
C SER A 137 -10.26 -6.36 -7.56
N LEU A 138 -10.41 -5.12 -8.02
CA LEU A 138 -9.92 -4.70 -9.34
C LEU A 138 -8.38 -4.76 -9.42
N CYS A 139 -7.66 -4.29 -8.41
CA CYS A 139 -6.20 -4.43 -8.36
C CYS A 139 -5.76 -5.91 -8.38
N THR A 140 -6.46 -6.78 -7.66
CA THR A 140 -6.19 -8.23 -7.65
C THR A 140 -6.49 -8.86 -9.01
N MET A 141 -7.53 -8.39 -9.70
CA MET A 141 -7.87 -8.78 -11.06
C MET A 141 -6.81 -8.35 -12.07
N MET A 142 -6.22 -7.15 -11.93
CA MET A 142 -5.07 -6.71 -12.74
C MET A 142 -3.85 -7.65 -12.58
N LEU A 143 -3.63 -8.17 -11.37
CA LEU A 143 -2.58 -9.17 -11.09
C LEU A 143 -2.89 -10.57 -11.66
N GLY A 144 -4.09 -10.78 -12.21
CA GLY A 144 -4.51 -12.03 -12.82
C GLY A 144 -5.26 -12.97 -11.87
N VAL A 145 -5.61 -12.52 -10.66
CA VAL A 145 -6.41 -13.30 -9.71
C VAL A 145 -7.83 -12.74 -9.73
N PHE A 146 -8.76 -13.50 -10.29
CA PHE A 146 -10.17 -13.10 -10.40
C PHE A 146 -11.09 -14.32 -10.40
N ASP A 147 -12.31 -14.13 -9.91
CA ASP A 147 -13.38 -15.11 -9.97
C ASP A 147 -14.38 -14.69 -11.06
N PHE A 148 -14.25 -15.30 -12.25
CA PHE A 148 -15.08 -14.94 -13.39
C PHE A 148 -16.53 -15.39 -13.20
N ASP A 149 -16.76 -16.55 -12.59
CA ASP A 149 -18.10 -17.09 -12.33
C ASP A 149 -18.89 -16.13 -11.43
N ALA A 150 -18.22 -15.59 -10.39
CA ALA A 150 -18.81 -14.59 -9.52
C ALA A 150 -19.29 -13.33 -10.27
N LEU A 151 -18.54 -12.85 -11.27
CA LEU A 151 -18.94 -11.70 -12.11
C LEU A 151 -20.15 -12.02 -13.00
N VAL A 152 -20.22 -13.23 -13.55
CA VAL A 152 -21.33 -13.69 -14.40
C VAL A 152 -22.62 -13.82 -13.59
N ASP A 153 -22.54 -14.37 -12.38
CA ASP A 153 -23.67 -14.48 -11.44
C ASP A 153 -24.21 -13.12 -10.98
N GLY A 154 -23.33 -12.12 -10.92
CA GLY A 154 -23.69 -10.73 -10.74
C GLY A 154 -24.68 -10.27 -11.81
N HIS A 155 -24.20 -10.26 -13.07
CA HIS A 155 -25.00 -9.88 -14.23
C HIS A 155 -24.50 -10.57 -15.51
N TRP A 156 -25.37 -11.37 -16.14
CA TRP A 156 -24.99 -12.27 -17.25
C TRP A 156 -24.34 -11.59 -18.47
N VAL A 157 -24.76 -10.36 -18.84
CA VAL A 157 -24.13 -9.59 -19.94
C VAL A 157 -23.08 -8.60 -19.44
N LEU A 158 -23.45 -7.74 -18.47
CA LEU A 158 -22.62 -6.64 -18.02
C LEU A 158 -21.36 -7.11 -17.27
N GLY A 159 -21.40 -8.28 -16.62
CA GLY A 159 -20.26 -8.95 -16.00
C GLY A 159 -19.12 -9.21 -16.98
N PRO A 160 -19.30 -10.11 -17.95
CA PRO A 160 -18.30 -10.41 -18.97
C PRO A 160 -17.86 -9.18 -19.77
N LEU A 161 -18.78 -8.29 -20.12
CA LEU A 161 -18.46 -7.08 -20.88
C LEU A 161 -17.53 -6.15 -20.09
N MET A 162 -17.84 -5.89 -18.82
CA MET A 162 -17.01 -5.08 -17.94
C MET A 162 -15.65 -5.75 -17.75
N PHE A 163 -15.62 -7.06 -17.47
CA PHE A 163 -14.39 -7.84 -17.34
C PHE A 163 -13.48 -7.71 -18.56
N PHE A 164 -14.01 -7.97 -19.75
CA PHE A 164 -13.23 -7.90 -20.98
C PHE A 164 -12.74 -6.48 -21.27
N SER A 165 -13.61 -5.47 -21.11
CA SER A 165 -13.22 -4.07 -21.31
C SER A 165 -12.12 -3.62 -20.33
N TYR A 166 -12.21 -4.04 -19.06
CA TYR A 166 -11.20 -3.77 -18.04
C TYR A 166 -9.88 -4.45 -18.39
N GLN A 167 -9.92 -5.73 -18.78
CA GLN A 167 -8.73 -6.50 -19.12
C GLN A 167 -8.01 -5.90 -20.34
N VAL A 168 -8.75 -5.50 -21.36
CA VAL A 168 -8.17 -4.81 -22.54
C VAL A 168 -7.54 -3.48 -22.13
N MET A 169 -8.24 -2.67 -21.34
CA MET A 169 -7.78 -1.35 -20.94
C MET A 169 -6.56 -1.38 -20.00
N MET A 170 -6.58 -2.25 -18.99
CA MET A 170 -5.51 -2.32 -17.98
C MET A 170 -4.31 -3.14 -18.45
N GLN A 171 -4.54 -4.32 -19.04
CA GLN A 171 -3.44 -5.21 -19.41
C GLN A 171 -2.79 -4.82 -20.73
N PHE A 172 -3.55 -4.39 -21.73
CA PHE A 172 -2.97 -4.05 -23.03
C PHE A 172 -2.63 -2.58 -23.10
N ILE A 173 -3.58 -1.67 -22.87
CA ILE A 173 -3.32 -0.24 -23.09
C ILE A 173 -2.38 0.33 -22.03
N LEU A 174 -2.72 0.19 -20.74
CA LEU A 174 -1.95 0.79 -19.66
C LEU A 174 -0.55 0.16 -19.53
N LEU A 175 -0.41 -1.16 -19.52
CA LEU A 175 0.92 -1.78 -19.46
C LEU A 175 1.78 -1.45 -20.69
N SER A 176 1.21 -1.44 -21.91
CA SER A 176 1.98 -1.05 -23.10
C SER A 176 2.44 0.41 -23.05
N MET A 177 1.59 1.33 -22.59
CA MET A 177 2.00 2.73 -22.40
C MET A 177 3.06 2.87 -21.30
N PHE A 178 2.94 2.14 -20.20
CA PHE A 178 3.94 2.14 -19.13
C PHE A 178 5.30 1.68 -19.66
N MET A 179 5.32 0.58 -20.42
CA MET A 179 6.54 0.07 -21.05
C MET A 179 7.11 1.06 -22.07
N ALA A 180 6.27 1.74 -22.85
CA ALA A 180 6.72 2.75 -23.80
C ALA A 180 7.43 3.92 -23.09
N ILE A 181 6.86 4.43 -21.99
CA ILE A 181 7.49 5.49 -21.17
C ILE A 181 8.83 5.02 -20.60
N LEU A 182 8.90 3.78 -20.10
CA LEU A 182 10.15 3.23 -19.58
C LEU A 182 11.22 3.08 -20.66
N MET A 183 10.84 2.64 -21.87
CA MET A 183 11.76 2.52 -22.99
C MET A 183 12.27 3.87 -23.47
N ASP A 184 11.41 4.89 -23.53
CA ASP A 184 11.76 6.26 -23.92
C ASP A 184 12.80 6.86 -22.96
N VAL A 185 12.56 6.70 -21.66
CA VAL A 185 13.49 7.07 -20.60
C VAL A 185 14.83 6.35 -20.69
N TYR A 186 14.81 5.05 -20.96
CA TYR A 186 16.02 4.24 -21.06
C TYR A 186 16.83 4.62 -22.31
N ALA A 187 16.15 4.92 -23.42
CA ALA A 187 16.79 5.38 -24.65
C ALA A 187 17.51 6.71 -24.44
N GLU A 188 16.90 7.67 -23.73
CA GLU A 188 17.51 8.97 -23.39
C GLU A 188 18.78 8.85 -22.54
N GLU A 189 18.93 7.83 -21.71
CA GLU A 189 20.14 7.62 -20.88
C GLU A 189 21.25 6.83 -21.60
N SER A 190 20.92 6.17 -22.71
CA SER A 190 21.87 5.37 -23.51
C SER A 190 22.54 6.14 -24.66
N GLN A 191 22.20 7.43 -24.84
CA GLN A 191 22.87 8.37 -25.76
C GLN A 191 23.82 9.31 -25.02
#